data_AF-A0AAF0PFK9-F1
#
_entry.id   AF-A0AAF0PFK9-F1
#
_cell.length_a   1.000
_cell.length_b   1.000
_cell.length_c   1.000
_cell.angle_alpha   90.00
_cell.angle_beta   90.00
_cell.angle_gamma   90.00
#
_symmetry.space_group_name_H-M   'P 1'
#
loop_
_entity.id
_entity.type
_entity.pdbx_description
1 polymer ?
#
loop_
_entity_poly.entity_id
_entity_poly.type
_entity_poly.pdbx_seq_one_letter_code
_entity_poly.pdbx_strand_id
1 'polypeptide(L)'
;MDSTSRSGDNADVQHITAGTHRGNVALVLSTNAWMSKDDVHRAITEDDSIPKPNSASGASSVLADMWRHDNVHRLEVVDQPFQYVYKLKENVVVK
;
A
#
# COMPACT_ATOMS: atom_id res chain seq x y z
N MET A 1 15.39 34.68 23.05
CA MET A 1 14.09 34.13 22.63
C MET A 1 14.39 33.32 21.39
N ASP A 2 14.44 32.01 21.54
CA ASP A 2 14.84 31.09 20.47
C ASP A 2 13.60 30.78 19.62
N SER A 3 13.58 31.30 18.40
CA SER A 3 12.53 31.02 17.41
C SER A 3 12.99 29.85 16.57
N THR A 4 12.82 28.63 17.09
CA THR A 4 13.01 27.42 16.28
C THR A 4 11.77 27.27 15.40
N SER A 5 11.87 27.80 14.19
CA SER A 5 10.96 27.53 13.08
C SER A 5 10.83 26.02 12.93
N ARG A 6 9.66 25.49 13.30
CA ARG A 6 9.28 24.10 13.06
C ARG A 6 9.04 23.98 11.55
N SER A 7 10.12 23.71 10.82
CA SER A 7 10.09 23.43 9.38
C SER A 7 9.04 22.35 9.14
N GLY A 8 8.02 22.72 8.36
CA GLY A 8 6.88 21.87 8.07
C GLY A 8 7.26 20.59 7.32
N ASP A 9 6.45 19.57 7.55
CA ASP A 9 5.97 18.62 6.55
C ASP A 9 6.98 18.06 5.53
N ASN A 10 8.18 17.68 5.98
CA ASN A 10 8.84 16.55 5.34
C ASN A 10 8.09 15.30 5.81
N ALA A 11 7.02 14.94 5.11
CA ALA A 11 6.48 13.59 5.22
C ALA A 11 7.64 12.66 4.85
N ASP A 12 8.21 11.99 5.85
CA ASP A 12 9.37 11.13 5.67
C ASP A 12 9.08 10.14 4.55
N VAL A 13 9.93 10.11 3.53
CA VAL A 13 9.70 9.29 2.34
C VAL A 13 9.94 7.84 2.75
N GLN A 14 8.89 7.04 2.73
CA GLN A 14 8.98 5.63 3.09
C GLN A 14 9.38 4.81 1.87
N HIS A 15 10.30 3.87 2.08
CA HIS A 15 10.81 3.02 1.01
C HIS A 15 10.38 1.57 1.20
N ILE A 16 9.85 0.96 0.14
CA ILE A 16 9.47 -0.45 0.10
C ILE A 16 10.30 -1.14 -0.99
N THR A 17 10.98 -2.23 -0.64
CA THR A 17 11.80 -3.00 -1.57
C THR A 17 10.94 -3.77 -2.58
N ALA A 18 11.20 -3.59 -3.87
CA ALA A 18 10.59 -4.33 -4.96
C ALA A 18 10.87 -5.84 -4.86
N GLY A 19 10.00 -6.67 -5.43
CA GLY A 19 10.14 -8.13 -5.40
C GLY A 19 9.85 -8.79 -4.04
N THR A 20 9.61 -8.00 -2.99
CA THR A 20 9.07 -8.49 -1.72
C THR A 20 7.54 -8.58 -1.77
N HIS A 21 6.95 -9.32 -0.83
CA HIS A 21 5.48 -9.39 -0.69
C HIS A 21 4.83 -8.01 -0.60
N ARG A 22 5.44 -7.12 0.20
CA ARG A 22 5.01 -5.73 0.38
C ARG A 22 5.29 -4.87 -0.86
N GLY A 23 6.44 -5.04 -1.49
CA GLY A 23 6.83 -4.33 -2.71
C GLY A 23 5.88 -4.59 -3.87
N ASN A 24 5.46 -5.84 -4.06
CA ASN A 24 4.55 -6.18 -5.16
C ASN A 24 3.14 -5.64 -4.95
N VAL A 25 2.64 -5.63 -3.71
CA VAL A 25 1.38 -4.94 -3.38
C VAL A 25 1.52 -3.43 -3.60
N ALA A 26 2.64 -2.83 -3.21
CA ALA A 26 2.89 -1.40 -3.43
C ALA A 26 2.98 -1.04 -4.92
N LEU A 27 3.58 -1.90 -5.77
CA LEU A 27 3.59 -1.71 -7.22
C LEU A 27 2.17 -1.68 -7.80
N VAL A 28 1.30 -2.61 -7.40
CA VAL A 28 -0.11 -2.60 -7.82
C VAL A 28 -0.84 -1.32 -7.39
N LEU A 29 -0.66 -0.91 -6.14
CA LEU A 29 -1.31 0.28 -5.60
C LEU A 29 -0.71 1.60 -6.11
N SER A 30 0.45 1.57 -6.77
CA SER A 30 1.07 2.76 -7.39
C SER A 30 0.25 3.33 -8.55
N THR A 31 -0.72 2.57 -9.06
CA THR A 31 -1.72 3.01 -10.05
C THR A 31 -2.63 4.14 -9.57
N ASN A 32 -2.53 4.53 -8.29
CA ASN A 32 -3.26 5.64 -7.67
C ASN A 32 -4.78 5.41 -7.56
N ALA A 33 -5.24 4.18 -7.83
CA ALA A 33 -6.62 3.74 -7.64
C ALA A 33 -6.84 3.16 -6.24
N TRP A 34 -8.08 3.26 -5.74
CA TRP A 34 -8.53 2.50 -4.58
C TRP A 34 -8.82 1.06 -5.00
N MET A 35 -8.22 0.08 -4.33
CA MET A 35 -8.34 -1.33 -4.69
C MET A 35 -8.73 -2.18 -3.49
N SER A 36 -9.64 -3.14 -3.69
CA SER A 36 -9.93 -4.16 -2.69
C SER A 36 -8.79 -5.17 -2.59
N LYS A 37 -8.80 -6.01 -1.54
CA LYS A 37 -7.86 -7.15 -1.44
C LYS A 37 -7.93 -8.09 -2.67
N ASP A 38 -9.12 -8.25 -3.24
CA ASP A 38 -9.37 -9.19 -4.34
C ASP A 38 -8.88 -8.58 -5.66
N ASP A 39 -9.04 -7.27 -5.84
CA ASP A 39 -8.47 -6.55 -6.98
C ASP A 39 -6.93 -6.55 -6.93
N VAL A 40 -6.35 -6.34 -5.75
CA VAL A 40 -4.89 -6.40 -5.56
C VAL A 40 -4.39 -7.81 -5.84
N HIS A 41 -5.06 -8.83 -5.33
CA HIS A 41 -4.69 -10.21 -5.60
C HIS A 41 -4.73 -10.52 -7.11
N ARG A 42 -5.83 -10.16 -7.77
CA ARG A 42 -6.03 -10.36 -9.21
C ARG A 42 -4.91 -9.67 -10.02
N ALA A 43 -4.62 -8.41 -9.72
CA ALA A 43 -3.56 -7.66 -10.40
C ALA A 43 -2.18 -8.32 -10.22
N ILE A 44 -1.83 -8.79 -9.01
CA ILE A 44 -0.56 -9.51 -8.77
C ILE A 44 -0.50 -10.83 -9.57
N THR A 45 -1.63 -11.53 -9.73
CA THR A 45 -1.64 -12.82 -10.44
C THR A 45 -1.63 -12.68 -11.96
N GLU A 46 -2.30 -11.65 -12.48
CA GLU A 46 -2.50 -11.42 -13.92
C GLU A 46 -1.37 -10.60 -14.55
N ASP A 47 -0.64 -9.79 -13.77
CA ASP A 47 0.48 -9.01 -14.28
C ASP A 47 1.80 -9.80 -14.20
N ASP A 48 2.30 -10.22 -15.36
CA ASP A 48 3.55 -10.96 -15.49
C ASP A 48 4.80 -10.08 -15.26
N SER A 49 4.66 -8.75 -15.23
CA SER A 49 5.75 -7.84 -14.88
C SER A 49 6.01 -7.76 -13.38
N ILE A 50 5.04 -8.21 -12.57
CA ILE A 50 5.15 -8.24 -11.13
C ILE A 50 5.78 -9.58 -10.73
N PRO A 51 6.95 -9.59 -10.06
CA PRO A 51 7.49 -10.82 -9.48
C PRO A 51 6.41 -11.47 -8.60
N LYS A 52 6.18 -12.79 -8.71
CA LYS A 52 5.06 -13.49 -8.05
C LYS A 52 5.48 -14.29 -6.80
N PRO A 53 5.88 -13.68 -5.67
CA PRO A 53 6.13 -14.35 -4.41
C PRO A 53 4.86 -14.51 -3.53
N ASN A 54 3.70 -13.97 -3.93
CA ASN A 54 2.48 -13.92 -3.10
C ASN A 54 1.41 -14.95 -3.56
N SER A 55 0.88 -15.74 -2.63
CA SER A 55 -0.41 -16.42 -2.77
C SER A 55 -1.57 -15.46 -2.45
N ALA A 56 -2.82 -15.83 -2.79
CA ALA A 56 -4.02 -15.03 -2.51
C ALA A 56 -4.17 -14.59 -1.04
N SER A 57 -3.86 -15.48 -0.09
CA SER A 57 -3.88 -15.19 1.34
C SER A 57 -2.79 -14.20 1.77
N GLY A 58 -1.73 -14.06 0.97
CA GLY A 58 -0.67 -13.09 1.18
C GLY A 58 -1.14 -11.64 1.01
N ALA A 59 -1.95 -11.33 -0.01
CA ALA A 59 -2.36 -9.95 -0.31
C ALA A 59 -3.14 -9.29 0.86
N SER A 60 -4.09 -10.02 1.46
CA SER A 60 -4.86 -9.49 2.61
C SER A 60 -3.98 -9.22 3.82
N SER A 61 -3.05 -10.13 4.13
CA SER A 61 -2.15 -10.01 5.27
C SER A 61 -1.18 -8.85 5.08
N VAL A 62 -0.64 -8.69 3.86
CA VAL A 62 0.26 -7.60 3.48
C VAL A 62 -0.45 -6.25 3.54
N LEU A 63 -1.69 -6.14 3.05
CA LEU A 63 -2.46 -4.88 3.13
C LEU A 63 -2.74 -4.47 4.59
N ALA A 64 -3.09 -5.42 5.46
CA ALA A 64 -3.29 -5.15 6.87
C ALA A 64 -1.99 -4.72 7.57
N ASP A 65 -0.86 -5.34 7.23
CA ASP A 65 0.48 -4.96 7.69
C ASP A 65 0.89 -3.56 7.19
N MET A 66 0.74 -3.27 5.90
CA MET A 66 0.98 -1.95 5.32
C MET A 66 0.13 -0.87 5.97
N TRP A 67 -1.13 -1.15 6.32
CA TRP A 67 -1.99 -0.21 7.04
C TRP A 67 -1.47 0.06 8.46
N ARG A 68 -1.02 -0.98 9.19
CA ARG A 68 -0.40 -0.81 10.52
C ARG A 68 0.89 0.00 10.47
N HIS A 69 1.62 -0.09 9.37
CA HIS A 69 2.85 0.66 9.11
C HIS A 69 2.63 2.00 8.40
N ASP A 70 1.37 2.45 8.29
CA ASP A 70 1.02 3.74 7.71
C ASP A 70 1.46 3.93 6.23
N ASN A 71 1.61 2.83 5.49
CA ASN A 71 1.99 2.85 4.06
C ASN A 71 0.80 3.07 3.13
N VAL A 72 -0.42 2.79 3.58
CA VAL A 72 -1.63 2.87 2.77
C VAL A 72 -2.73 3.61 3.51
N HIS A 73 -3.56 4.31 2.77
CA HIS A 73 -4.89 4.65 3.24
C HIS A 73 -5.78 3.41 3.22
N ARG A 74 -6.74 3.33 4.14
CA ARG A 74 -7.76 2.28 4.20
C ARG A 74 -9.12 2.90 4.44
N LEU A 75 -10.09 2.54 3.62
CA LEU A 75 -11.50 2.91 3.80
C LEU A 75 -12.36 1.65 3.84
N GLU A 76 -13.37 1.67 4.70
CA GLU A 76 -14.41 0.63 4.71
C GLU A 76 -15.41 0.89 3.56
N VAL A 77 -15.84 -0.18 2.89
CA VAL A 77 -16.81 -0.10 1.81
C VAL A 77 -18.21 0.07 2.41
N VAL A 78 -18.92 1.11 1.97
CA VAL A 78 -20.30 1.37 2.41
C VAL A 78 -21.18 0.16 2.06
N ASP A 79 -22.06 -0.20 2.98
CA ASP A 79 -23.00 -1.34 2.87
C ASP A 79 -22.37 -2.74 2.82
N GLN A 80 -21.04 -2.85 3.02
CA GLN A 80 -20.35 -4.14 3.10
C GLN A 80 -19.43 -4.17 4.34
N PRO A 81 -19.97 -4.56 5.51
CA PRO A 81 -19.19 -4.56 6.74
C PRO A 81 -17.95 -5.44 6.59
N PHE A 82 -16.82 -4.95 7.10
CA PHE A 82 -15.51 -5.61 7.05
C PHE A 82 -14.88 -5.75 5.65
N GLN A 83 -15.45 -5.11 4.61
CA GLN A 83 -14.79 -4.96 3.32
C GLN A 83 -14.03 -3.64 3.27
N TYR A 84 -12.80 -3.67 2.77
CA TYR A 84 -11.93 -2.49 2.74
C TYR A 84 -11.30 -2.31 1.37
N VAL A 85 -11.13 -1.04 1.00
CA VAL A 85 -10.29 -0.62 -0.12
C VAL A 85 -9.07 0.12 0.39
N TYR A 86 -7.99 -0.01 -0.36
CA TYR A 86 -6.67 0.48 -0.01
C TYR A 86 -6.10 1.35 -1.13
N LYS A 87 -5.31 2.34 -0.77
CA LYS A 87 -4.56 3.19 -1.70
C LYS A 87 -3.18 3.47 -1.13
N LEU A 88 -2.13 3.41 -1.95
CA LEU A 88 -0.78 3.77 -1.53
C LEU A 88 -0.72 5.25 -1.15
N LYS A 89 -0.04 5.58 -0.05
CA LYS A 89 0.20 6.99 0.30
C LYS A 89 1.24 7.61 -0.64
N GLU A 90 1.13 8.92 -0.84
CA GLU A 90 1.96 9.67 -1.78
C GLU A 90 3.43 9.72 -1.38
N ASN A 91 3.75 9.57 -0.09
CA ASN A 91 5.13 9.56 0.42
C ASN A 91 5.77 8.16 0.43
N VAL A 92 5.13 7.14 -0.14
CA VAL A 92 5.65 5.77 -0.17
C VAL A 92 6.17 5.45 -1.58
N VAL A 93 7.44 5.06 -1.68
CA VAL A 93 8.13 4.80 -2.95
C VAL A 93 8.64 3.36 -2.97
N VAL A 94 8.41 2.66 -4.09
CA VAL A 94 8.99 1.33 -4.34
C VAL A 94 10.40 1.49 -4.94
N LYS A 95 11.38 0.76 -4.40
CA LYS A 95 12.79 0.79 -4.84
C LYS A 95 13.28 -0.60 -5.23
#